data_AF-A0A2E9D161-F1
#
_entry.id   AF-A0A2E9D161-F1
#
_cell.length_a   1.000
_cell.length_b   1.000
_cell.length_c   1.000
_cell.angle_alpha   90.00
_cell.angle_beta   90.00
_cell.angle_gamma   90.00
#
_symmetry.space_group_name_H-M   'P 1'
#
loop_
_entity.id
_entity.type
_entity.pdbx_description
1 polymer ?
#
loop_
_entity_poly.entity_id
_entity_poly.type
_entity_poly.pdbx_seq_one_letter_code
_entity_poly.pdbx_strand_id
1 'polypeptide(L)'
;MRLARKGPATEGRFILAARYAARDKKDDDMRDNHLTRRRFLRNIAVMAPAGSILMIDPATGQELPRLALDDLLAVGLQYVEDAGQSKAQNYQPGQTCANCLQIQGNEGDAWRPCAIVPGKSVASAGWCSVWVAKPA
;
A
#
# COMPACT_ATOMS: atom_id res chain seq x y z
N MET A 1 64.72 14.25 25.60
CA MET A 1 64.37 12.88 26.06
C MET A 1 62.88 12.82 26.41
N ARG A 2 62.15 11.84 25.86
CA ARG A 2 60.74 11.53 26.13
C ARG A 2 60.52 11.08 27.59
N LEU A 3 59.32 11.30 28.16
CA LEU A 3 58.34 10.22 28.44
C LEU A 3 57.08 10.69 29.20
N ALA A 4 55.93 10.28 28.63
CA ALA A 4 54.71 9.76 29.22
C ALA A 4 53.95 10.55 30.31
N ARG A 5 52.79 11.10 29.93
CA ARG A 5 51.63 11.27 30.83
C ARG A 5 50.47 10.41 30.35
N LYS A 6 49.93 9.65 31.31
CA LYS A 6 48.84 8.68 31.25
C LYS A 6 47.51 9.44 31.39
N GLY A 7 46.52 9.16 30.54
CA GLY A 7 45.16 9.70 30.65
C GLY A 7 44.13 8.61 30.28
N PRO A 8 43.09 8.36 31.12
CA PRO A 8 42.17 7.24 30.93
C PRO A 8 41.06 7.54 29.89
N ALA A 9 40.85 6.59 28.99
CA ALA A 9 39.89 6.63 27.89
C ALA A 9 38.59 5.88 28.24
N THR A 10 37.74 6.43 29.13
CA THR A 10 36.58 5.69 29.68
C THR A 10 35.23 6.40 29.67
N GLU A 11 35.12 7.67 29.29
CA GLU A 11 33.85 8.41 29.51
C GLU A 11 32.83 8.36 28.35
N GLY A 12 33.28 8.17 27.11
CA GLY A 12 32.38 8.21 25.93
C GLY A 12 31.65 6.90 25.61
N ARG A 13 32.16 5.75 26.09
CA ARG A 13 31.63 4.42 25.74
C ARG A 13 30.39 4.04 26.54
N PHE A 14 30.25 4.58 27.75
CA PHE A 14 29.10 4.34 28.63
C PHE A 14 27.81 5.00 28.10
N ILE A 15 27.90 6.23 27.59
CA ILE A 15 26.72 6.94 27.05
C ILE A 15 26.20 6.26 25.78
N LEU A 16 27.10 5.75 24.92
CA LEU A 16 26.71 5.02 23.72
C LEU A 16 26.05 3.67 24.06
N ALA A 17 26.60 2.93 25.04
CA ALA A 17 26.02 1.66 25.49
C ALA A 17 24.62 1.83 26.11
N ALA A 18 24.39 2.89 26.90
CA ALA A 18 23.07 3.21 27.46
C ALA A 18 22.04 3.57 26.38
N ARG A 19 22.44 4.33 25.35
CA ARG A 19 21.57 4.63 24.19
C ARG A 19 21.31 3.41 23.31
N TYR A 20 22.27 2.49 23.22
CA TYR A 20 22.12 1.23 22.48
C TYR A 20 21.13 0.29 23.18
N ALA A 21 21.29 0.10 24.50
CA ALA A 21 20.38 -0.71 25.31
C ALA A 21 18.94 -0.16 25.35
N ALA A 22 18.77 1.17 25.30
CA ALA A 22 17.45 1.80 25.23
C ALA A 22 16.76 1.66 23.86
N ARG A 23 17.53 1.52 22.77
CA ARG A 23 16.99 1.23 21.42
C ARG A 23 16.53 -0.22 21.30
N ASP A 24 17.32 -1.15 21.81
CA ASP A 24 16.99 -2.59 21.84
C ASP A 24 15.61 -2.85 22.47
N LYS A 25 15.33 -2.23 23.63
CA LYS A 25 14.06 -2.38 24.34
C LYS A 25 12.83 -1.92 23.54
N LYS A 26 12.98 -0.93 22.64
CA LYS A 26 11.88 -0.41 21.81
C LYS A 26 11.60 -1.32 20.61
N ASP A 27 12.64 -1.95 20.07
CA ASP A 27 12.51 -2.86 18.94
C ASP A 27 11.92 -4.22 19.38
N ASP A 28 12.18 -4.66 20.62
CA ASP A 28 11.56 -5.86 21.20
C ASP A 28 10.04 -5.67 21.48
N ASP A 29 9.63 -4.53 22.05
CA ASP A 29 8.21 -4.22 22.33
C ASP A 29 7.32 -4.25 21.07
N MET A 30 7.84 -3.77 19.93
CA MET A 30 7.11 -3.79 18.66
C MET A 30 6.99 -5.21 18.07
N ARG A 31 8.02 -6.05 18.24
CA ARG A 31 8.02 -7.44 17.76
C ARG A 31 7.02 -8.29 18.55
N ASP A 32 6.85 -8.03 19.83
CA ASP A 32 5.89 -8.73 20.70
C ASP A 32 4.43 -8.42 20.36
N ASN A 33 4.12 -7.20 19.89
CA ASN A 33 2.78 -6.83 19.44
C ASN A 33 2.32 -7.60 18.17
N HIS A 34 3.26 -7.86 17.24
CA HIS A 34 2.97 -8.64 16.04
C HIS A 34 2.81 -10.16 16.32
N LEU A 35 3.50 -10.68 17.35
CA LEU A 35 3.39 -12.08 17.79
C LEU A 35 2.11 -12.31 18.61
N THR A 36 1.67 -11.32 19.39
CA THR A 36 0.44 -11.36 20.20
C THR A 36 -0.81 -11.34 19.33
N ARG A 37 -0.86 -10.46 18.31
CA ARG A 37 -1.99 -10.37 17.37
C ARG A 37 -2.19 -11.65 16.54
N ARG A 38 -1.09 -12.27 16.08
CA ARG A 38 -1.12 -13.53 15.30
C ARG A 38 -1.45 -14.74 16.17
N ARG A 39 -1.01 -14.78 17.44
CA ARG A 39 -1.38 -15.83 18.40
C ARG A 39 -2.86 -15.74 18.81
N PHE A 40 -3.40 -14.54 18.99
CA PHE A 40 -4.81 -14.36 19.30
C PHE A 40 -5.71 -14.92 18.20
N LEU A 41 -5.44 -14.63 16.92
CA LEU A 41 -6.18 -15.19 15.78
C LEU A 41 -6.04 -16.71 15.67
N ARG A 42 -4.89 -17.28 16.06
CA ARG A 42 -4.68 -18.74 16.06
C ARG A 42 -5.42 -19.45 17.19
N ASN A 43 -5.64 -18.79 18.32
CA ASN A 43 -6.28 -19.40 19.49
C ASN A 43 -7.82 -19.40 19.42
N ILE A 44 -8.44 -18.63 18.51
CA ILE A 44 -9.90 -18.66 18.28
C ILE A 44 -10.34 -19.88 17.46
N ALA A 45 -9.41 -20.61 16.84
CA ALA A 45 -9.70 -21.75 15.97
C ALA A 45 -9.96 -23.08 16.71
N VAL A 46 -9.87 -23.12 18.05
CA VAL A 46 -9.91 -24.39 18.83
C VAL A 46 -11.18 -24.54 19.68
N MET A 47 -12.14 -23.62 19.61
CA MET A 47 -13.49 -23.82 20.15
C MET A 47 -14.53 -23.64 19.06
N ALA A 48 -14.80 -24.70 18.29
CA ALA A 48 -16.00 -24.79 17.47
C ALA A 48 -16.80 -26.03 17.93
N PRO A 49 -17.97 -25.88 18.56
CA PRO A 49 -18.91 -26.99 18.70
C PRO A 49 -19.33 -27.45 17.30
N ALA A 50 -19.48 -28.76 17.13
CA ALA A 50 -19.94 -29.38 15.90
C ALA A 50 -21.29 -28.76 15.47
N GLY A 51 -21.30 -28.06 14.33
CA GLY A 51 -22.52 -27.58 13.70
C GLY A 51 -22.48 -26.12 13.32
N SER A 52 -21.81 -25.81 12.21
CA SER A 52 -22.11 -24.71 11.28
C SER A 52 -21.07 -24.71 10.17
N ILE A 53 -21.31 -25.49 9.10
CA ILE A 53 -20.62 -25.22 7.83
C ILE A 53 -21.23 -23.91 7.33
N LEU A 54 -20.59 -22.79 7.67
CA LEU A 54 -20.88 -21.53 7.00
C LEU A 54 -20.44 -21.70 5.55
N MET A 55 -21.42 -21.77 4.65
CA MET A 55 -21.20 -21.67 3.22
C MET A 55 -20.47 -20.35 2.97
N ILE A 56 -19.17 -20.43 2.68
CA ILE A 56 -18.43 -19.32 2.11
C ILE A 56 -18.92 -19.25 0.67
N ASP A 57 -19.86 -18.34 0.40
CA ASP A 57 -20.19 -17.99 -0.98
C ASP A 57 -18.88 -17.57 -1.65
N PRO A 58 -18.42 -18.24 -2.71
CA PRO A 58 -17.32 -17.72 -3.49
C PRO A 58 -17.80 -16.35 -4.00
N ALA A 59 -17.11 -15.29 -3.59
CA ALA A 59 -17.41 -13.95 -4.04
C ALA A 59 -17.36 -13.95 -5.58
N THR A 60 -18.53 -14.07 -6.22
CA THR A 60 -18.69 -13.84 -7.65
C THR A 60 -18.15 -12.45 -7.89
N GLY A 61 -17.11 -12.33 -8.72
CA GLY A 61 -16.41 -11.07 -8.97
C GLY A 61 -17.43 -9.97 -9.23
N GLN A 62 -17.65 -9.13 -8.21
CA GLN A 62 -18.59 -8.03 -8.30
C GLN A 62 -18.02 -7.10 -9.36
N GLU A 63 -18.68 -6.98 -10.50
CA GLU A 63 -18.30 -6.01 -11.52
C GLU A 63 -18.41 -4.63 -10.87
N LEU A 64 -17.26 -4.01 -10.59
CA LEU A 64 -17.25 -2.73 -9.89
C LEU A 64 -17.99 -1.69 -10.75
N PRO A 65 -18.89 -0.90 -10.15
CA PRO A 65 -19.54 0.20 -10.86
C PRO A 65 -18.51 1.09 -11.55
N ARG A 66 -18.82 1.52 -12.77
CA ARG A 66 -17.91 2.39 -13.54
C ARG A 66 -17.85 3.77 -12.90
N LEU A 67 -16.68 4.39 -12.95
CA LEU A 67 -16.51 5.77 -12.54
C LEU A 67 -17.20 6.70 -13.56
N ALA A 68 -18.33 7.27 -13.15
CA ALA A 68 -19.05 8.24 -13.97
C ALA A 68 -18.26 9.56 -14.10
N LEU A 69 -18.33 10.19 -15.26
CA LEU A 69 -17.58 11.42 -15.59
C LEU A 69 -18.03 12.65 -14.77
N ASP A 70 -19.26 12.63 -14.25
CA ASP A 70 -19.85 13.69 -13.43
C ASP A 70 -19.61 13.51 -11.93
N ASP A 71 -18.98 12.41 -11.51
CA ASP A 71 -18.58 12.21 -10.13
C ASP A 71 -17.54 13.25 -9.71
N LEU A 72 -17.68 13.81 -8.51
CA LEU A 72 -16.72 14.75 -7.93
C LEU A 72 -15.28 14.19 -7.91
N LEU A 73 -15.13 12.87 -7.73
CA LEU A 73 -13.85 12.19 -7.83
C LEU A 73 -13.29 12.22 -9.25
N ALA A 74 -14.12 11.93 -10.27
CA ALA A 74 -13.71 11.95 -11.66
C ALA A 74 -13.31 13.37 -12.10
N VAL A 75 -14.11 14.36 -11.73
CA VAL A 75 -13.86 15.78 -12.01
C VAL A 75 -12.56 16.25 -11.34
N GLY A 76 -12.36 15.91 -10.06
CA GLY A 76 -11.13 16.28 -9.33
C GLY A 76 -9.86 15.65 -9.92
N LEU A 77 -9.97 14.45 -10.46
CA LEU A 77 -8.88 13.75 -11.14
C LEU A 77 -8.76 14.10 -12.64
N GLN A 78 -9.63 14.97 -13.18
CA GLN A 78 -9.74 15.24 -14.61
C GLN A 78 -9.81 13.95 -15.44
N TYR A 79 -10.58 12.98 -14.94
CA TYR A 79 -10.69 11.66 -15.54
C TYR A 79 -11.46 11.70 -16.87
N VAL A 80 -10.96 10.97 -17.85
CA VAL A 80 -11.62 10.71 -19.13
C VAL A 80 -11.57 9.21 -19.43
N GLU A 81 -12.61 8.67 -20.06
CA GLU A 81 -12.68 7.26 -20.43
C GLU A 81 -11.84 6.92 -21.67
N ASP A 82 -11.56 7.92 -22.50
CA ASP A 82 -10.65 7.85 -23.64
C ASP A 82 -9.54 8.89 -23.43
N ALA A 83 -8.30 8.41 -23.29
CA ALA A 83 -7.12 9.25 -23.10
C ALA A 83 -6.97 10.33 -24.19
N GLY A 84 -7.38 10.04 -25.43
CA GLY A 84 -7.32 11.00 -26.54
C GLY A 84 -8.25 12.21 -26.36
N GLN A 85 -9.22 12.14 -25.45
CA GLN A 85 -10.12 13.24 -25.11
C GLN A 85 -9.59 14.11 -23.97
N SER A 86 -8.46 13.75 -23.35
CA SER A 86 -7.87 14.54 -22.27
C SER A 86 -7.43 15.91 -22.78
N LYS A 87 -7.84 16.95 -22.05
CA LYS A 87 -7.43 18.35 -22.28
C LYS A 87 -6.44 18.84 -21.22
N ALA A 88 -5.99 17.94 -20.34
CA ALA A 88 -5.11 18.30 -19.25
C ALA A 88 -3.70 18.63 -19.75
N GLN A 89 -3.09 19.67 -19.18
CA GLN A 89 -1.78 20.17 -19.62
C GLN A 89 -0.66 19.14 -19.47
N ASN A 90 -0.80 18.20 -18.53
CA ASN A 90 0.18 17.16 -18.21
C ASN A 90 -0.08 15.82 -18.94
N TYR A 91 -1.13 15.72 -19.74
CA TYR A 91 -1.35 14.55 -20.59
C TYR A 91 -0.27 14.46 -21.66
N GLN A 92 0.23 13.26 -21.91
CA GLN A 92 1.09 12.96 -23.06
C GLN A 92 0.53 11.78 -23.85
N PRO A 93 0.65 11.79 -25.19
CA PRO A 93 0.21 10.66 -26.02
C PRO A 93 0.83 9.34 -25.56
N GLY A 94 0.00 8.30 -25.52
CA GLY A 94 0.39 6.97 -25.06
C GLY A 94 0.21 6.73 -23.56
N GLN A 95 -0.09 7.75 -22.75
CA GLN A 95 -0.50 7.56 -21.36
C GLN A 95 -1.93 7.04 -21.29
N THR A 96 -2.14 5.88 -20.68
CA THR A 96 -3.47 5.29 -20.48
C THR A 96 -3.57 4.66 -19.10
N CYS A 97 -4.79 4.37 -18.63
CA CYS A 97 -4.98 3.59 -17.42
C CYS A 97 -4.32 2.20 -17.55
N ALA A 98 -4.32 1.57 -18.72
CA ALA A 98 -3.72 0.26 -18.95
C ALA A 98 -2.20 0.20 -18.64
N ASN A 99 -1.47 1.31 -18.80
CA ASN A 99 -0.04 1.41 -18.50
C ASN A 99 0.26 2.30 -17.27
N CYS A 100 -0.76 2.60 -16.47
CA CYS A 100 -0.62 3.37 -15.23
C CYS A 100 -0.23 2.46 -14.06
N LEU A 101 0.65 2.94 -13.16
CA LEU A 101 1.06 2.26 -11.93
C LEU A 101 -0.14 1.90 -11.01
N GLN A 102 -1.20 2.70 -11.03
CA GLN A 102 -2.33 2.56 -10.11
C GLN A 102 -3.38 1.53 -10.58
N ILE A 103 -3.27 1.01 -11.81
CA ILE A 103 -4.24 0.06 -12.37
C ILE A 103 -4.12 -1.31 -11.71
N GLN A 104 -5.26 -1.95 -11.46
CA GLN A 104 -5.36 -3.25 -10.81
C GLN A 104 -6.24 -4.21 -11.64
N GLY A 105 -6.40 -5.45 -11.17
CA GLY A 105 -7.15 -6.49 -11.88
C GLY A 105 -6.40 -7.08 -13.08
N ASN A 106 -7.09 -7.85 -13.90
CA ASN A 106 -6.46 -8.59 -14.99
C ASN A 106 -6.08 -7.67 -16.16
N GLU A 107 -4.96 -7.97 -16.80
CA GLU A 107 -4.56 -7.27 -18.03
C GLU A 107 -5.50 -7.66 -19.19
N GLY A 108 -5.83 -6.69 -20.04
CA GLY A 108 -6.76 -6.88 -21.17
C GLY A 108 -8.22 -6.53 -20.90
N ASP A 109 -8.64 -6.44 -19.63
CA ASP A 109 -10.02 -6.03 -19.30
C ASP A 109 -10.27 -4.58 -19.70
N ALA A 110 -11.44 -4.30 -20.28
CA ALA A 110 -11.82 -2.94 -20.69
C ALA A 110 -12.04 -2.01 -19.49
N TRP A 111 -12.52 -2.57 -18.37
CA TRP A 111 -12.81 -1.86 -17.12
C TRP A 111 -12.05 -2.50 -15.98
N ARG A 112 -11.27 -1.70 -15.26
CA ARG A 112 -10.33 -2.21 -14.26
C ARG A 112 -10.41 -1.40 -12.97
N PRO A 113 -10.24 -2.02 -11.81
CA PRO A 113 -10.09 -1.29 -10.56
C PRO A 113 -8.83 -0.42 -10.60
N CYS A 114 -8.85 0.72 -9.93
CA CYS A 114 -7.72 1.64 -9.82
C CYS A 114 -7.50 1.99 -8.35
N ALA A 115 -6.25 1.98 -7.88
CA ALA A 115 -5.91 2.13 -6.45
C ALA A 115 -6.42 3.43 -5.82
N ILE A 116 -6.48 4.50 -6.61
CA ILE A 116 -6.93 5.82 -6.18
C ILE A 116 -8.45 6.02 -6.36
N VAL A 117 -9.13 5.08 -7.03
CA VAL A 117 -10.57 5.12 -7.28
C VAL A 117 -11.23 3.98 -6.48
N PRO A 118 -11.54 4.19 -5.20
CA PRO A 118 -12.05 3.13 -4.34
C PRO A 118 -13.45 2.69 -4.77
N GLY A 119 -13.65 1.36 -4.88
CA GLY A 119 -14.97 0.78 -5.11
C GLY A 119 -15.56 1.01 -6.51
N LYS A 120 -14.79 1.57 -7.46
CA LYS A 120 -15.22 1.75 -8.85
C LYS A 120 -14.17 1.26 -9.85
N SER A 121 -14.59 1.08 -11.09
CA SER A 121 -13.73 0.73 -12.22
C SER A 121 -13.49 1.93 -13.14
N VAL A 122 -12.30 1.98 -13.73
CA VAL A 122 -11.91 2.95 -14.76
C VAL A 122 -11.71 2.25 -16.09
N ALA A 123 -11.89 2.96 -17.20
CA ALA A 123 -11.64 2.45 -18.53
C ALA A 123 -10.13 2.26 -18.72
N SER A 124 -9.71 1.09 -19.20
CA SER A 124 -8.30 0.82 -19.50
C SER A 124 -7.71 1.78 -20.55
N ALA A 125 -8.55 2.25 -21.47
CA ALA A 125 -8.19 3.28 -22.47
C ALA A 125 -8.23 4.71 -21.93
N GLY A 126 -8.69 4.91 -20.69
CA GLY A 126 -8.87 6.23 -20.09
C GLY A 126 -7.58 6.85 -19.57
N TRP A 127 -7.71 8.01 -18.93
CA TRP A 127 -6.60 8.75 -18.33
C TRP A 127 -7.07 9.64 -17.18
N CYS A 128 -6.20 9.95 -16.23
CA CYS A 128 -6.43 10.95 -15.18
C CYS A 128 -5.15 11.73 -14.85
N SER A 129 -5.28 12.89 -14.21
CA SER A 129 -4.19 13.84 -13.95
C SER A 129 -3.05 13.31 -13.09
N VAL A 130 -3.30 12.25 -12.32
CA VAL A 130 -2.31 11.58 -11.44
C VAL A 130 -1.75 10.30 -12.06
N TRP A 131 -1.81 10.18 -13.39
CA TRP A 131 -1.17 9.09 -14.11
C TRP A 131 0.33 9.02 -13.77
N VAL A 132 0.81 7.80 -13.54
CA VAL A 132 2.23 7.50 -13.30
C VAL A 132 2.57 6.27 -14.11
N ALA A 133 3.70 6.28 -14.81
CA ALA A 133 4.15 5.13 -15.58
C ALA A 133 4.31 3.89 -14.69
N LYS A 134 3.81 2.74 -15.15
CA LYS A 134 4.13 1.45 -14.54
C LYS A 134 5.65 1.19 -14.71
N PRO A 135 6.39 0.92 -13.64
CA PRO A 135 7.80 0.55 -13.75
C PRO A 135 7.93 -0.73 -14.58
N ALA A 136 9.00 -0.79 -15.38
CA ALA A 136 9.34 -1.95 -16.19
C ALA A 136 9.77 -3.15 -15.34
#